data_AF-A0A7Y4KV57-F1
#
_entry.id   AF-A0A7Y4KV57-F1
#
_cell.length_a   1.000
_cell.length_b   1.000
_cell.length_c   1.000
_cell.angle_alpha   90.00
_cell.angle_beta   90.00
_cell.angle_gamma   90.00
#
_symmetry.space_group_name_H-M   'P 1'
#
loop_
_entity.id
_entity.type
_entity.pdbx_description
1 polymer ?
#
loop_
_entity_poly.entity_id
_entity_poly.type
_entity_poly.pdbx_seq_one_letter_code
_entity_poly.pdbx_strand_id
1 'polypeptide(L)'
;MRRTLGLLVLSAALLASTLVLTGEKPATAAIRPTHPQPLVELVAPHGTGRLYTADPQELDAATAAGYRRQPGALAAVDREPKAGSIPLYRLKPTTNATRWLFTTSPDERDTLVRKGWTDEDIAGYVNAEPAPGLVQLRRFTNGKEWRLALEPRTAELLKAGYTLDGPVGYVRPTAVRAGAVYFGMFHTGGHPTIIGRTKEIYGRDNDWWGGVRDFHAGTPYATDNWPGTDWSNLKPSIGYYDDSQPATLEKHIEQATSAGLSFFNFYYYWDSKKQRQDLTDAALEAFLQASNKDSIDFTIGVCAHPYAPLNIPVAQYDAVATNLARYLQQDNVLRTNDGRKILNVCDARGLGDGSNAQIKQFVDAVRAKSGQDLYVMINQAGFDPKQVANAGAEAPYCTTDGPAIESRSYATYLRDQTKFYHQAPTGPFGRCVLADFDERPRYPIENPNVDAIRWMPDQSIDSFRQAVRTAVADMNASTRPSTVDNHLYLYAWNEWHEGGVIEPNERDGCAYLDVLQAELSLPGPGCVG
;
A
#
# COMPACT_ATOMS: atom_id res chain seq x y z
N MET A 1 -97.80 -6.47 35.26
CA MET A 1 -97.55 -7.73 36.00
C MET A 1 -96.04 -7.92 36.14
N ARG A 2 -95.55 -8.19 37.36
CA ARG A 2 -94.13 -8.28 37.73
C ARG A 2 -93.35 -9.30 36.88
N ARG A 3 -92.15 -8.94 36.39
CA ARG A 3 -90.84 -9.47 36.83
C ARG A 3 -89.70 -8.91 35.95
N THR A 4 -88.68 -8.46 36.66
CA THR A 4 -87.30 -8.09 36.27
C THR A 4 -86.62 -9.03 35.26
N LEU A 5 -85.77 -8.49 34.39
CA LEU A 5 -84.45 -9.06 34.08
C LEU A 5 -83.51 -7.98 33.52
N GLY A 6 -82.23 -8.09 33.87
CA GLY A 6 -81.21 -7.03 33.85
C GLY A 6 -80.64 -6.66 32.48
N LEU A 7 -80.15 -5.42 32.42
CA LEU A 7 -79.43 -4.83 31.29
C LEU A 7 -78.10 -5.55 31.02
N LEU A 8 -77.89 -6.00 29.78
CA LEU A 8 -76.58 -6.26 29.20
C LEU A 8 -76.15 -5.04 28.39
N VAL A 9 -74.99 -4.46 28.71
CA VAL A 9 -74.33 -3.44 27.89
C VAL A 9 -73.13 -4.09 27.21
N LEU A 10 -73.16 -4.10 25.88
CA LEU A 10 -72.08 -4.54 24.99
C LEU A 10 -70.91 -3.56 25.07
N SER A 11 -69.71 -4.07 25.35
CA SER A 11 -68.45 -3.34 25.20
C SER A 11 -67.59 -4.05 24.17
N ALA A 12 -67.29 -3.34 23.07
CA ALA A 12 -66.53 -3.82 21.92
C ALA A 12 -65.04 -4.02 22.25
N ALA A 13 -64.47 -5.12 21.76
CA ALA A 13 -63.07 -5.47 21.93
C ALA A 13 -62.19 -4.74 20.90
N LEU A 14 -61.18 -4.02 21.36
CA LEU A 14 -60.04 -3.56 20.55
C LEU A 14 -58.88 -4.54 20.74
N LEU A 15 -58.38 -5.11 19.64
CA LEU A 15 -57.13 -5.86 19.62
C LEU A 15 -55.95 -4.90 19.82
N ALA A 16 -55.15 -5.15 20.86
CA ALA A 16 -53.86 -4.51 21.06
C ALA A 16 -52.76 -5.36 20.39
N SER A 17 -52.13 -4.79 19.36
CA SER A 17 -50.93 -5.34 18.73
C SER A 17 -49.70 -4.87 19.52
N THR A 18 -49.06 -5.77 20.26
CA THR A 18 -47.77 -5.51 20.92
C THR A 18 -46.65 -5.50 19.89
N LEU A 19 -46.18 -4.31 19.51
CA LEU A 19 -44.96 -4.14 18.74
C LEU A 19 -43.76 -4.26 19.71
N VAL A 20 -43.06 -5.39 19.66
CA VAL A 20 -41.77 -5.54 20.34
C VAL A 20 -40.74 -4.75 19.53
N LEU A 21 -40.36 -3.57 20.04
CA LEU A 21 -39.23 -2.81 19.54
C LEU A 21 -37.95 -3.54 19.97
N THR A 22 -37.44 -4.43 19.11
CA THR A 22 -36.04 -4.86 19.19
C THR A 22 -35.17 -3.69 18.78
N GLY A 23 -34.66 -2.94 19.76
CA GLY A 23 -33.64 -1.94 19.55
C GLY A 23 -32.32 -2.62 19.20
N GLU A 24 -32.07 -2.87 17.92
CA GLU A 24 -30.70 -3.02 17.44
C GLU A 24 -30.04 -1.64 17.50
N LYS A 25 -29.02 -1.52 18.35
CA LYS A 25 -28.07 -0.40 18.27
C LYS A 25 -27.55 -0.35 16.83
N PRO A 26 -27.46 0.83 16.20
CA PRO A 26 -26.70 0.94 14.96
C PRO A 26 -25.30 0.41 15.24
N ALA A 27 -24.85 -0.54 14.43
CA ALA A 27 -23.47 -0.99 14.45
C ALA A 27 -22.60 0.27 14.35
N THR A 28 -21.90 0.60 15.43
CA THR A 28 -20.80 1.55 15.39
C THR A 28 -19.89 1.06 14.28
N ALA A 29 -19.79 1.81 13.18
CA ALA A 29 -18.81 1.56 12.14
C ALA A 29 -17.49 1.31 12.85
N ALA A 30 -16.95 0.10 12.71
CA ALA A 30 -15.70 -0.27 13.35
C ALA A 30 -14.66 0.75 12.91
N ILE A 31 -14.11 1.53 13.85
CA ILE A 31 -13.00 2.43 13.57
C ILE A 31 -11.88 1.53 13.05
N ARG A 32 -11.56 1.69 11.76
CA ARG A 32 -10.56 0.86 11.11
C ARG A 32 -9.22 1.08 11.80
N PRO A 33 -8.50 0.02 12.20
CA PRO A 33 -7.26 0.19 12.94
C PRO A 33 -6.29 1.03 12.12
N THR A 34 -5.82 2.15 12.67
CA THR A 34 -4.80 2.96 11.98
C THR A 34 -3.52 2.13 11.84
N HIS A 35 -2.91 2.15 10.65
CA HIS A 35 -1.59 1.55 10.44
C HIS A 35 -0.57 2.23 11.36
N PRO A 36 0.36 1.48 11.98
CA PRO A 36 1.46 2.08 12.75
C PRO A 36 2.21 3.11 11.93
N GLN A 37 2.55 4.23 12.56
CA GLN A 37 3.19 5.37 11.93
C GLN A 37 4.70 5.37 12.21
N PRO A 38 5.53 5.85 11.28
CA PRO A 38 6.98 5.95 11.50
C PRO A 38 7.29 6.95 12.62
N LEU A 39 7.94 6.49 13.68
CA LEU A 39 8.49 7.33 14.74
C LEU A 39 9.83 7.91 14.29
N VAL A 40 9.87 9.19 13.94
CA VAL A 40 11.05 9.85 13.36
C VAL A 40 11.83 10.62 14.44
N GLU A 41 13.16 10.48 14.44
CA GLU A 41 14.08 11.26 15.30
C GLU A 41 14.43 12.60 14.62
N LEU A 42 14.30 13.70 15.36
CA LEU A 42 14.85 15.00 14.99
C LEU A 42 15.81 15.52 16.06
N VAL A 43 16.87 16.19 15.61
CA VAL A 43 17.85 16.87 16.46
C VAL A 43 17.51 18.35 16.51
N ALA A 44 17.42 18.90 17.72
CA ALA A 44 17.14 20.32 17.92
C ALA A 44 18.24 21.23 17.34
N PRO A 45 17.91 22.51 17.02
CA PRO A 45 18.90 23.52 16.67
C PRO A 45 20.03 23.58 17.71
N HIS A 46 21.27 23.75 17.25
CA HIS A 46 22.48 23.72 18.10
C HIS A 46 22.85 22.35 18.71
N GLY A 47 22.19 21.27 18.28
CA GLY A 47 22.67 19.89 18.52
C GLY A 47 22.39 19.32 19.91
N THR A 48 21.63 20.01 20.75
CA THR A 48 21.27 19.55 22.10
C THR A 48 19.77 19.29 22.21
N GLY A 49 19.43 18.02 22.36
CA GLY A 49 18.08 17.50 22.54
C GLY A 49 17.49 16.83 21.31
N ARG A 50 16.50 15.95 21.54
CA ARG A 50 15.88 15.08 20.55
C ARG A 50 14.36 15.10 20.65
N LEU A 51 13.71 15.39 19.53
CA LEU A 51 12.28 15.19 19.35
C LEU A 51 12.06 13.84 18.66
N TYR A 52 11.07 13.09 19.13
CA TYR A 52 10.55 11.92 18.44
C TYR A 52 9.07 12.16 18.15
N THR A 53 8.67 11.97 16.90
CA THR A 53 7.28 12.15 16.51
C THR A 53 6.85 11.14 15.45
N ALA A 54 5.62 10.66 15.60
CA ALA A 54 4.92 9.85 14.60
C ALA A 54 3.79 10.65 13.93
N ASP A 55 3.73 11.97 14.17
CA ASP A 55 2.82 12.88 13.51
C ASP A 55 3.54 13.59 12.34
N PRO A 56 3.13 13.35 11.09
CA PRO A 56 3.73 14.02 9.93
C PRO A 56 3.61 15.55 9.98
N GLN A 57 2.55 16.10 10.55
CA GLN A 57 2.38 17.55 10.65
C GLN A 57 3.36 18.17 11.66
N GLU A 58 3.57 17.50 12.80
CA GLU A 58 4.59 17.92 13.78
C GLU A 58 5.99 17.77 13.20
N LEU A 59 6.25 16.70 12.44
CA LEU A 59 7.52 16.48 11.76
C LEU A 59 7.85 17.62 10.79
N ASP A 60 6.89 18.01 9.95
CA ASP A 60 7.05 19.09 8.98
C ASP A 60 7.23 20.45 9.69
N ALA A 61 6.43 20.72 10.72
CA ALA A 61 6.53 21.95 11.51
C ALA A 61 7.88 22.05 12.24
N ALA A 62 8.38 20.97 12.84
CA ALA A 62 9.67 20.94 13.51
C ALA A 62 10.82 21.13 12.51
N THR A 63 10.74 20.50 11.34
CA THR A 63 11.73 20.66 10.27
C THR A 63 11.77 22.11 9.78
N ALA A 64 10.61 22.74 9.56
CA ALA A 64 10.51 24.15 9.22
C ALA A 64 11.07 25.08 10.31
N ALA A 65 10.97 24.67 11.58
CA ALA A 65 11.56 25.38 12.73
C ALA A 65 13.08 25.14 12.91
N GLY A 66 13.74 24.45 11.96
CA GLY A 66 15.19 24.25 11.95
C GLY A 66 15.66 22.98 12.67
N TYR A 67 14.76 22.08 13.06
CA TYR A 67 15.16 20.77 13.57
C TYR A 67 15.71 19.91 12.43
N ARG A 68 16.82 19.24 12.69
CA ARG A 68 17.45 18.36 11.70
C ARG A 68 16.94 16.94 11.87
N ARG A 69 16.07 16.51 10.96
CA ARG A 69 15.65 15.11 10.84
C ARG A 69 16.84 14.16 10.70
N GLN A 70 16.79 13.04 11.41
CA GLN A 70 17.72 11.94 11.23
C GLN A 70 17.23 10.97 10.13
N PRO A 71 18.15 10.30 9.41
CA PRO A 71 17.76 9.32 8.39
C PRO A 71 16.85 8.21 8.93
N GLY A 72 15.84 7.85 8.13
CA GLY A 72 14.92 6.75 8.42
C GLY A 72 13.93 7.04 9.56
N ALA A 73 13.20 6.00 9.94
CA ALA A 73 12.38 5.97 11.16
C ALA A 73 13.08 5.13 12.22
N LEU A 74 12.89 5.48 13.49
CA LEU A 74 13.40 4.69 14.61
C LEU A 74 12.65 3.36 14.75
N ALA A 75 11.33 3.41 14.59
CA ALA A 75 10.40 2.31 14.77
C ALA A 75 9.03 2.68 14.17
N ALA A 76 8.06 1.77 14.24
CA ALA A 76 6.65 2.09 14.05
C ALA A 76 5.90 2.06 15.38
N VAL A 77 5.03 3.05 15.59
CA VAL A 77 4.18 3.18 16.78
C VAL A 77 2.74 3.43 16.38
N ASP A 78 1.81 2.97 17.21
CA ASP A 78 0.39 3.26 17.00
C ASP A 78 0.07 4.68 17.49
N ARG A 79 -0.79 5.39 16.78
CA ARG A 79 -1.29 6.72 17.20
C ARG A 79 -2.52 6.64 18.10
N GLU A 80 -3.15 5.46 18.16
CA GLU A 80 -4.35 5.18 18.93
C GLU A 80 -4.15 3.94 19.79
N PRO A 81 -4.84 3.83 20.94
CA PRO A 81 -4.69 2.68 21.83
C PRO A 81 -5.19 1.41 21.16
N LYS A 82 -4.37 0.36 21.21
CA LYS A 82 -4.72 -1.01 20.80
C LYS A 82 -4.62 -1.98 21.98
N ALA A 83 -5.25 -3.15 21.86
CA ALA A 83 -5.14 -4.20 22.85
C ALA A 83 -3.66 -4.55 23.12
N GLY A 84 -3.27 -4.57 24.41
CA GLY A 84 -1.89 -4.83 24.83
C GLY A 84 -0.90 -3.66 24.68
N SER A 85 -1.36 -2.50 24.21
CA SER A 85 -0.54 -1.29 24.13
C SER A 85 -0.70 -0.41 25.38
N ILE A 86 0.35 0.35 25.68
CA ILE A 86 0.45 1.32 26.77
C ILE A 86 0.89 2.68 26.21
N PRO A 87 0.43 3.79 26.82
CA PRO A 87 0.76 5.13 26.35
C PRO A 87 2.24 5.46 26.50
N LEU A 88 2.82 6.05 25.47
CA LEU A 88 4.15 6.65 25.46
C LEU A 88 4.01 8.14 25.75
N TYR A 89 4.14 8.54 27.01
CA TYR A 89 4.11 9.93 27.43
C TYR A 89 5.36 10.67 26.99
N ARG A 90 5.21 11.95 26.65
CA ARG A 90 6.28 12.85 26.26
C ARG A 90 6.33 14.05 27.20
N LEU A 91 7.47 14.26 27.85
CA LEU A 91 7.65 15.35 28.81
C LEU A 91 8.87 16.21 28.48
N LYS A 92 8.81 17.48 28.89
CA LYS A 92 9.93 18.42 28.85
C LYS A 92 10.22 19.01 30.23
N PRO A 93 11.50 19.31 30.56
CA PRO A 93 11.84 20.01 31.80
C PRO A 93 11.18 21.38 31.94
N THR A 94 11.00 22.10 30.84
CA THR A 94 10.27 23.37 30.74
C THR A 94 9.62 23.47 29.38
N THR A 95 8.64 24.37 29.21
CA THR A 95 7.91 24.57 27.94
C THR A 95 8.84 24.88 26.76
N ASN A 96 9.95 25.58 27.02
CA ASN A 96 10.93 25.98 26.01
C ASN A 96 12.13 25.04 25.88
N ALA A 97 12.16 23.93 26.64
CA ALA A 97 13.25 22.98 26.55
C ALA A 97 13.23 22.26 25.19
N THR A 98 14.42 22.07 24.61
CA THR A 98 14.62 21.31 23.37
C THR A 98 15.00 19.86 23.62
N ARG A 99 14.86 19.39 24.86
CA ARG A 99 15.16 18.00 25.28
C ARG A 99 13.91 17.38 25.88
N TRP A 100 13.62 16.16 25.46
CA TRP A 100 12.43 15.43 25.84
C TRP A 100 12.79 14.16 26.58
N LEU A 101 11.93 13.77 27.51
CA LEU A 101 11.91 12.45 28.11
C LEU A 101 10.65 11.74 27.64
N PHE A 102 10.80 10.50 27.22
CA PHE A 102 9.68 9.63 26.85
C PHE A 102 9.54 8.52 27.89
N THR A 103 8.33 8.25 28.37
CA THR A 103 8.10 7.22 29.39
C THR A 103 6.76 6.55 29.20
N THR A 104 6.69 5.29 29.60
CA THR A 104 5.42 4.54 29.70
C THR A 104 4.95 4.40 31.15
N SER A 105 5.71 4.94 32.12
CA SER A 105 5.36 4.92 33.55
C SER A 105 4.52 6.14 33.93
N PRO A 106 3.24 5.96 34.33
CA PRO A 106 2.43 7.06 34.85
C PRO A 106 3.03 7.65 36.13
N ASP A 107 3.66 6.83 36.98
CA ASP A 107 4.28 7.29 38.23
C ASP A 107 5.48 8.21 37.98
N GLU A 108 6.30 7.90 36.96
CA GLU A 108 7.41 8.76 36.54
C GLU A 108 6.87 10.08 35.98
N ARG A 109 5.89 10.02 35.06
CA ARG A 109 5.21 11.20 34.50
C ARG A 109 4.70 12.11 35.62
N ASP A 110 3.88 11.56 36.52
CA ASP A 110 3.23 12.34 37.59
C ASP A 110 4.25 12.92 38.56
N THR A 111 5.34 12.21 38.83
CA THR A 111 6.44 12.71 39.67
C THR A 111 7.18 13.86 39.02
N LEU A 112 7.43 13.81 37.71
CA LEU A 112 8.08 14.90 36.97
C LEU A 112 7.17 16.12 36.85
N VAL A 113 5.88 15.93 36.58
CA VAL A 113 4.88 17.01 36.55
C VAL A 113 4.80 17.73 37.90
N ARG A 114 4.77 16.99 39.02
CA ARG A 114 4.85 17.59 40.37
C ARG A 114 6.15 18.38 40.61
N LYS A 115 7.22 18.09 39.89
CA LYS A 115 8.50 18.82 39.90
C LYS A 115 8.53 20.00 38.91
N GLY A 116 7.40 20.34 38.28
CA GLY A 116 7.27 21.47 37.36
C GLY A 116 7.62 21.17 35.91
N TRP A 117 7.77 19.89 35.53
CA TRP A 117 7.94 19.52 34.13
C TRP A 117 6.64 19.75 33.34
N THR A 118 6.78 20.05 32.06
CA THR A 118 5.68 20.17 31.11
C THR A 118 5.35 18.79 30.56
N ASP A 119 4.11 18.34 30.75
CA ASP A 119 3.53 17.18 30.08
C ASP A 119 3.03 17.61 28.70
N GLU A 120 3.46 16.94 27.64
CA GLU A 120 3.02 17.15 26.26
C GLU A 120 2.13 16.00 25.77
N ASP A 121 1.45 15.33 26.71
CA ASP A 121 0.51 14.24 26.49
C ASP A 121 1.17 12.98 25.90
N ILE A 122 0.38 12.19 25.17
CA ILE A 122 0.73 10.88 24.62
C ILE A 122 1.28 11.08 23.21
N ALA A 123 2.55 10.72 22.99
CA ALA A 123 3.19 10.78 21.68
C ALA A 123 2.91 9.55 20.79
N GLY A 124 2.34 8.49 21.37
CA GLY A 124 1.96 7.26 20.68
C GLY A 124 1.72 6.13 21.68
N TYR A 125 1.53 4.92 21.16
CA TYR A 125 1.31 3.72 21.95
C TYR A 125 2.32 2.65 21.56
N VAL A 126 2.85 1.95 22.56
CA VAL A 126 3.83 0.87 22.40
C VAL A 126 3.32 -0.38 23.12
N ASN A 127 3.77 -1.57 22.74
CA ASN A 127 3.37 -2.80 23.43
C ASN A 127 4.03 -2.89 24.80
N ALA A 128 3.27 -3.31 25.81
CA ALA A 128 3.80 -3.51 27.16
C ALA A 128 4.72 -4.74 27.24
N GLU A 129 4.33 -5.80 26.54
CA GLU A 129 4.97 -7.11 26.61
C GLU A 129 5.66 -7.47 25.27
N PRO A 130 6.71 -8.32 25.30
CA PRO A 130 7.33 -8.83 24.08
C PRO A 130 6.34 -9.69 23.29
N ALA A 131 6.43 -9.61 21.96
CA ALA A 131 5.68 -10.45 21.03
C ALA A 131 6.51 -10.71 19.76
N PRO A 132 6.19 -11.75 18.96
CA PRO A 132 6.87 -12.00 17.69
C PRO A 132 6.91 -10.75 16.81
N GLY A 133 8.08 -10.45 16.25
CA GLY A 133 8.31 -9.28 15.39
C GLY A 133 8.47 -7.94 16.13
N LEU A 134 8.34 -7.90 17.47
CA LEU A 134 8.59 -6.70 18.26
C LEU A 134 10.01 -6.65 18.81
N VAL A 135 10.56 -5.45 18.89
CA VAL A 135 11.88 -5.16 19.46
C VAL A 135 11.71 -4.21 20.64
N GLN A 136 12.50 -4.41 21.70
CA GLN A 136 12.43 -3.54 22.88
C GLN A 136 12.92 -2.12 22.52
N LEU A 137 12.08 -1.13 22.77
CA LEU A 137 12.43 0.28 22.76
C LEU A 137 13.03 0.64 24.13
N ARG A 138 14.21 1.25 24.13
CA ARG A 138 14.96 1.64 25.32
C ARG A 138 15.21 3.14 25.34
N ARG A 139 15.26 3.69 26.55
CA ARG A 139 15.63 5.08 26.81
C ARG A 139 17.05 5.14 27.37
N PHE A 140 17.82 6.08 26.86
CA PHE A 140 19.20 6.34 27.24
C PHE A 140 19.36 7.80 27.66
N THR A 141 20.32 8.10 28.51
CA THR A 141 20.67 9.47 28.90
C THR A 141 22.18 9.65 28.95
N ASN A 142 22.67 10.86 28.69
CA ASN A 142 24.07 11.24 28.92
C ASN A 142 24.17 12.39 29.97
N GLY A 143 23.10 12.60 30.75
CA GLY A 143 22.96 13.71 31.69
C GLY A 143 22.60 15.06 31.06
N LYS A 144 22.79 15.24 29.73
CA LYS A 144 22.42 16.45 29.00
C LYS A 144 21.08 16.27 28.26
N GLU A 145 20.90 15.14 27.60
CA GLU A 145 19.71 14.78 26.82
C GLU A 145 19.30 13.33 27.04
N TRP A 146 18.08 12.99 26.61
CA TRP A 146 17.62 11.61 26.48
C TRP A 146 17.55 11.22 25.00
N ARG A 147 17.72 9.92 24.75
CA ARG A 147 17.66 9.31 23.43
C ARG A 147 16.87 8.01 23.49
N LEU A 148 16.03 7.78 22.49
CA LEU A 148 15.38 6.49 22.27
C LEU A 148 16.19 5.67 21.26
N ALA A 149 16.33 4.38 21.52
CA ALA A 149 16.96 3.44 20.59
C ALA A 149 16.38 2.04 20.77
N LEU A 150 16.40 1.25 19.70
CA LEU A 150 16.05 -0.17 19.77
C LEU A 150 17.15 -0.97 20.48
N GLU A 151 16.75 -2.05 21.13
CA GLU A 151 17.58 -3.05 21.82
C GLU A 151 18.95 -3.29 21.15
N PRO A 152 19.03 -3.60 19.83
CA PRO A 152 20.29 -3.98 19.19
C PRO A 152 21.33 -2.86 19.14
N ARG A 153 20.91 -1.60 19.32
CA ARG A 153 21.81 -0.44 19.31
C ARG A 153 22.40 -0.12 20.68
N THR A 154 22.10 -0.90 21.72
CA THR A 154 22.54 -0.60 23.09
C THR A 154 24.05 -0.41 23.20
N ALA A 155 24.85 -1.31 22.61
CA ALA A 155 26.32 -1.20 22.65
C ALA A 155 26.85 0.08 21.97
N GLU A 156 26.21 0.51 20.87
CA GLU A 156 26.53 1.75 20.16
C GLU A 156 26.32 2.96 21.07
N LEU A 157 25.17 3.04 21.75
CA LEU A 157 24.82 4.16 22.63
C LEU A 157 25.71 4.22 23.87
N LEU A 158 26.02 3.07 24.48
CA LEU A 158 26.95 3.00 25.62
C LEU A 158 28.35 3.50 25.23
N LYS A 159 28.86 3.08 24.06
CA LYS A 159 30.14 3.56 23.53
C LYS A 159 30.12 5.06 23.22
N ALA A 160 28.97 5.60 22.85
CA ALA A 160 28.77 7.04 22.62
C ALA A 160 28.62 7.86 23.92
N GLY A 161 28.81 7.25 25.10
CA GLY A 161 28.79 7.94 26.39
C GLY A 161 27.40 8.12 26.99
N TYR A 162 26.41 7.38 26.50
CA TYR A 162 25.11 7.28 27.15
C TYR A 162 25.11 6.17 28.21
N THR A 163 24.25 6.31 29.21
CA THR A 163 23.85 5.24 30.12
C THR A 163 22.43 4.79 29.79
N LEU A 164 22.15 3.51 30.02
CA LEU A 164 20.79 2.99 29.92
C LEU A 164 19.95 3.58 31.06
N ASP A 165 18.87 4.28 30.70
CA ASP A 165 17.95 4.92 31.65
C ASP A 165 16.76 3.99 31.96
N GLY A 166 16.36 3.14 31.01
CA GLY A 166 15.39 2.08 31.27
C GLY A 166 14.71 1.53 30.01
N PRO A 167 13.92 0.46 30.16
CA PRO A 167 13.00 0.03 29.10
C PRO A 167 11.87 1.05 28.94
N VAL A 168 11.33 1.14 27.72
CA VAL A 168 10.15 1.95 27.41
C VAL A 168 8.98 1.03 27.08
N GLY A 169 9.19 0.08 26.17
CA GLY A 169 8.18 -0.88 25.75
C GLY A 169 8.68 -1.69 24.55
N TYR A 170 7.78 -2.23 23.76
CA TYR A 170 8.09 -3.02 22.57
C TYR A 170 7.41 -2.41 21.34
N VAL A 171 8.14 -2.32 20.24
CA VAL A 171 7.71 -1.65 19.00
C VAL A 171 8.06 -2.47 17.78
N ARG A 172 7.38 -2.22 16.65
CA ARG A 172 7.80 -2.81 15.37
C ARG A 172 9.03 -2.05 14.86
N PRO A 173 10.07 -2.75 14.39
CA PRO A 173 11.30 -2.10 13.94
C PRO A 173 11.14 -1.31 12.63
N THR A 174 10.03 -1.49 11.92
CA THR A 174 9.78 -0.88 10.61
C THR A 174 8.31 -0.47 10.47
N ALA A 175 8.09 0.63 9.76
CA ALA A 175 6.78 1.16 9.41
C ALA A 175 6.45 0.95 7.93
N VAL A 176 7.19 0.10 7.20
CA VAL A 176 6.98 -0.09 5.76
C VAL A 176 5.57 -0.58 5.48
N ARG A 177 4.91 0.10 4.54
CA ARG A 177 3.61 -0.27 3.99
C ARG A 177 3.83 -0.77 2.58
N ALA A 178 3.92 -2.09 2.45
CA ALA A 178 4.08 -2.74 1.16
C ALA A 178 2.70 -3.09 0.56
N GLY A 179 2.59 -2.95 -0.75
CA GLY A 179 1.42 -3.35 -1.50
C GLY A 179 1.76 -3.56 -2.96
N ALA A 180 0.88 -4.18 -3.71
CA ALA A 180 1.18 -4.64 -5.07
C ALA A 180 0.28 -3.98 -6.11
N VAL A 181 0.85 -3.72 -7.29
CA VAL A 181 0.04 -3.43 -8.48
C VAL A 181 -0.85 -4.63 -8.77
N TYR A 182 -2.13 -4.38 -9.01
CA TYR A 182 -3.12 -5.42 -9.28
C TYR A 182 -3.70 -5.22 -10.68
N PHE A 183 -3.66 -6.27 -11.48
CA PHE A 183 -4.22 -6.33 -12.82
C PHE A 183 -5.53 -7.10 -12.79
N GLY A 184 -6.63 -6.36 -12.83
CA GLY A 184 -7.99 -6.90 -12.73
C GLY A 184 -8.58 -7.33 -14.06
N MET A 185 -7.82 -8.06 -14.87
CA MET A 185 -8.14 -8.35 -16.27
C MET A 185 -8.31 -9.86 -16.56
N PHE A 186 -8.20 -10.73 -15.54
CA PHE A 186 -8.30 -12.19 -15.71
C PHE A 186 -9.75 -12.68 -15.67
N HIS A 187 -10.54 -12.18 -16.62
CA HIS A 187 -11.93 -12.54 -16.83
C HIS A 187 -12.32 -12.32 -18.31
N THR A 188 -13.53 -12.73 -18.70
CA THR A 188 -14.02 -12.66 -20.09
C THR A 188 -14.04 -11.25 -20.72
N GLY A 189 -14.09 -10.20 -19.89
CA GLY A 189 -14.08 -8.80 -20.34
C GLY A 189 -12.71 -8.13 -20.30
N GLY A 190 -11.72 -8.73 -19.63
CA GLY A 190 -10.46 -8.09 -19.30
C GLY A 190 -9.41 -8.14 -20.40
N HIS A 191 -9.40 -9.20 -21.22
CA HIS A 191 -8.46 -9.34 -22.33
C HIS A 191 -9.11 -9.81 -23.64
N PRO A 192 -9.91 -8.97 -24.33
CA PRO A 192 -10.55 -9.36 -25.59
C PRO A 192 -9.54 -9.78 -26.67
N THR A 193 -8.36 -9.16 -26.71
CA THR A 193 -7.28 -9.53 -27.64
C THR A 193 -6.74 -10.93 -27.33
N ILE A 194 -6.42 -11.23 -26.06
CA ILE A 194 -5.89 -12.53 -25.66
C ILE A 194 -6.93 -13.61 -25.93
N ILE A 195 -8.20 -13.39 -25.56
CA ILE A 195 -9.28 -14.36 -25.81
C ILE A 195 -9.40 -14.66 -27.30
N GLY A 196 -9.44 -13.62 -28.15
CA GLY A 196 -9.54 -13.78 -29.60
C GLY A 196 -8.34 -14.54 -30.20
N ARG A 197 -7.13 -14.20 -29.77
CA ARG A 197 -5.88 -14.82 -30.24
C ARG A 197 -5.71 -16.24 -29.73
N THR A 198 -6.19 -16.53 -28.53
CA THR A 198 -6.22 -17.88 -27.95
C THR A 198 -7.12 -18.80 -28.76
N LYS A 199 -8.28 -18.31 -29.19
CA LYS A 199 -9.16 -19.03 -30.10
C LYS A 199 -8.49 -19.27 -31.46
N GLU A 200 -7.84 -18.26 -32.02
CA GLU A 200 -7.16 -18.36 -33.32
C GLU A 200 -6.01 -19.36 -33.31
N ILE A 201 -5.16 -19.31 -32.27
CA ILE A 201 -3.90 -20.05 -32.21
C ILE A 201 -4.09 -21.44 -31.57
N TYR A 202 -4.84 -21.51 -30.48
CA TYR A 202 -4.99 -22.73 -29.66
C TYR A 202 -6.38 -23.37 -29.78
N GLY A 203 -7.33 -22.76 -30.49
CA GLY A 203 -8.67 -23.31 -30.70
C GLY A 203 -9.59 -23.26 -29.48
N ARG A 204 -9.18 -22.60 -28.39
CA ARG A 204 -9.99 -22.49 -27.15
C ARG A 204 -10.76 -21.17 -27.14
N ASP A 205 -12.07 -21.24 -27.06
CA ASP A 205 -12.95 -20.06 -26.96
C ASP A 205 -13.11 -19.62 -25.50
N ASN A 206 -13.38 -18.32 -25.28
CA ASN A 206 -13.57 -17.72 -23.94
C ASN A 206 -12.44 -18.03 -22.93
N ASP A 207 -11.18 -18.06 -23.38
CA ASP A 207 -10.02 -18.32 -22.53
C ASP A 207 -9.11 -17.07 -22.42
N TRP A 208 -9.10 -16.45 -21.24
CA TRP A 208 -8.29 -15.28 -20.91
C TRP A 208 -6.90 -15.64 -20.35
N TRP A 209 -6.60 -16.94 -20.21
CA TRP A 209 -5.31 -17.45 -19.73
C TRP A 209 -4.40 -17.93 -20.86
N GLY A 210 -4.75 -17.65 -22.12
CA GLY A 210 -3.91 -18.02 -23.26
C GLY A 210 -2.51 -17.41 -23.15
N GLY A 211 -1.54 -18.10 -23.75
CA GLY A 211 -0.12 -17.79 -23.57
C GLY A 211 0.40 -18.32 -22.24
N VAL A 212 -0.12 -17.85 -21.11
CA VAL A 212 0.28 -18.29 -19.76
C VAL A 212 0.04 -19.79 -19.57
N ARG A 213 -1.20 -20.26 -19.80
CA ARG A 213 -1.56 -21.68 -19.71
C ARG A 213 -0.83 -22.54 -20.75
N ASP A 214 -0.57 -21.97 -21.91
CA ASP A 214 0.06 -22.65 -23.05
C ASP A 214 1.56 -22.87 -22.86
N PHE A 215 2.21 -21.93 -22.18
CA PHE A 215 3.61 -22.05 -21.80
C PHE A 215 3.77 -23.02 -20.64
N HIS A 216 2.90 -22.93 -19.63
CA HIS A 216 2.83 -23.93 -18.56
C HIS A 216 2.68 -25.35 -19.10
N ALA A 217 1.78 -25.55 -20.08
CA ALA A 217 1.53 -26.85 -20.70
C ALA A 217 2.65 -27.35 -21.63
N GLY A 218 3.69 -26.55 -21.89
CA GLY A 218 4.81 -26.92 -22.76
C GLY A 218 4.41 -27.05 -24.23
N THR A 219 3.59 -26.13 -24.74
CA THR A 219 3.25 -26.10 -26.18
C THR A 219 4.50 -25.90 -27.05
N PRO A 220 4.46 -26.27 -28.35
CA PRO A 220 5.60 -26.06 -29.27
C PRO A 220 6.10 -24.61 -29.30
N TYR A 221 5.21 -23.61 -29.16
CA TYR A 221 5.61 -22.21 -29.05
C TYR A 221 6.53 -21.94 -27.86
N ALA A 222 6.37 -22.65 -26.75
CA ALA A 222 7.24 -22.55 -25.59
C ALA A 222 8.50 -23.43 -25.74
N THR A 223 8.33 -24.72 -26.07
CA THR A 223 9.43 -25.70 -26.05
C THR A 223 10.41 -25.54 -27.20
N ASP A 224 9.96 -25.11 -28.38
CA ASP A 224 10.81 -24.99 -29.56
C ASP A 224 11.64 -23.69 -29.51
N ASN A 225 11.11 -22.64 -28.90
CA ASN A 225 11.78 -21.34 -28.79
C ASN A 225 12.65 -21.22 -27.52
N TRP A 226 12.26 -21.87 -26.42
CA TRP A 226 12.98 -21.83 -25.14
C TRP A 226 13.10 -23.22 -24.51
N PRO A 227 13.84 -24.14 -25.17
CA PRO A 227 13.95 -25.53 -24.73
C PRO A 227 14.55 -25.65 -23.34
N GLY A 228 14.00 -26.55 -22.52
CA GLY A 228 14.48 -26.84 -21.17
C GLY A 228 14.09 -25.80 -20.10
N THR A 229 13.29 -24.79 -20.45
CA THR A 229 12.73 -23.85 -19.47
C THR A 229 11.67 -24.53 -18.62
N ASP A 230 11.74 -24.33 -17.31
CA ASP A 230 10.66 -24.69 -16.39
C ASP A 230 9.61 -23.58 -16.33
N TRP A 231 8.42 -23.89 -16.83
CA TRP A 231 7.25 -22.99 -16.91
C TRP A 231 6.22 -23.24 -15.81
N SER A 232 6.53 -24.09 -14.83
CA SER A 232 5.58 -24.42 -13.75
C SER A 232 5.19 -23.18 -12.92
N ASN A 233 5.98 -22.11 -12.96
CA ASN A 233 5.63 -20.85 -12.31
C ASN A 233 4.41 -20.15 -12.91
N LEU A 234 3.96 -20.53 -14.11
CA LEU A 234 2.82 -19.92 -14.80
C LEU A 234 1.46 -20.53 -14.41
N LYS A 235 1.40 -21.25 -13.30
CA LYS A 235 0.15 -21.76 -12.72
C LYS A 235 -0.05 -21.17 -11.32
N PRO A 236 -1.08 -20.33 -11.12
CA PRO A 236 -1.43 -19.83 -9.80
C PRO A 236 -1.73 -20.97 -8.83
N SER A 237 -1.33 -20.83 -7.57
CA SER A 237 -1.59 -21.84 -6.52
C SER A 237 -3.09 -22.05 -6.30
N ILE A 238 -3.89 -21.00 -6.47
CA ILE A 238 -5.36 -21.07 -6.37
C ILE A 238 -6.04 -21.52 -7.68
N GLY A 239 -5.24 -21.91 -8.68
CA GLY A 239 -5.68 -22.30 -10.02
C GLY A 239 -5.99 -21.11 -10.93
N TYR A 240 -6.15 -21.40 -12.21
CA TYR A 240 -6.56 -20.39 -13.19
C TYR A 240 -7.97 -19.89 -12.88
N TYR A 241 -8.05 -18.64 -12.44
CA TYR A 241 -9.25 -18.04 -11.86
C TYR A 241 -9.98 -17.09 -12.82
N ASP A 242 -11.15 -16.66 -12.38
CA ASP A 242 -11.92 -15.54 -12.93
C ASP A 242 -11.96 -14.44 -11.85
N ASP A 243 -11.24 -13.34 -12.06
CA ASP A 243 -11.19 -12.23 -11.09
C ASP A 243 -12.41 -11.31 -11.17
N SER A 244 -13.41 -11.59 -12.00
CA SER A 244 -14.75 -10.98 -11.86
C SER A 244 -15.58 -11.62 -10.73
N GLN A 245 -15.06 -12.67 -10.08
CA GLN A 245 -15.74 -13.37 -8.99
C GLN A 245 -15.23 -12.89 -7.62
N PRO A 246 -16.10 -12.44 -6.70
CA PRO A 246 -15.69 -12.01 -5.37
C PRO A 246 -14.86 -13.06 -4.61
N ALA A 247 -15.18 -14.35 -4.77
CA ALA A 247 -14.44 -15.45 -4.16
C ALA A 247 -12.98 -15.55 -4.61
N THR A 248 -12.64 -15.07 -5.81
CA THR A 248 -11.25 -14.97 -6.27
C THR A 248 -10.52 -13.87 -5.51
N LEU A 249 -11.15 -12.69 -5.40
CA LEU A 249 -10.57 -11.56 -4.66
C LEU A 249 -10.42 -11.88 -3.18
N GLU A 250 -11.36 -12.62 -2.59
CA GLU A 250 -11.26 -13.07 -1.20
C GLU A 250 -9.97 -13.87 -0.96
N LYS A 251 -9.63 -14.79 -1.86
CA LYS A 251 -8.38 -15.56 -1.81
C LYS A 251 -7.15 -14.68 -2.00
N HIS A 252 -7.16 -13.76 -2.97
CA HIS A 252 -6.04 -12.84 -3.17
C HIS A 252 -5.80 -11.95 -1.95
N ILE A 253 -6.87 -11.43 -1.35
CA ILE A 253 -6.81 -10.66 -0.11
C ILE A 253 -6.23 -11.52 1.01
N GLU A 254 -6.68 -12.77 1.16
CA GLU A 254 -6.17 -13.68 2.19
C GLU A 254 -4.67 -13.97 2.02
N GLN A 255 -4.23 -14.33 0.81
CA GLN A 255 -2.82 -14.58 0.51
C GLN A 255 -1.96 -13.34 0.75
N ALA A 256 -2.39 -12.17 0.27
CA ALA A 256 -1.65 -10.92 0.41
C ALA A 256 -1.53 -10.48 1.88
N THR A 257 -2.66 -10.45 2.60
CA THR A 257 -2.69 -9.98 4.00
C THR A 257 -2.02 -10.97 4.96
N SER A 258 -2.05 -12.27 4.66
CA SER A 258 -1.37 -13.28 5.49
C SER A 258 0.17 -13.16 5.45
N ALA A 259 0.71 -12.67 4.32
CA ALA A 259 2.12 -12.28 4.18
C ALA A 259 2.41 -10.85 4.68
N GLY A 260 1.38 -10.10 5.07
CA GLY A 260 1.50 -8.75 5.61
C GLY A 260 1.51 -7.62 4.57
N LEU A 261 1.13 -7.89 3.32
CA LEU A 261 0.85 -6.84 2.37
C LEU A 261 -0.38 -6.04 2.83
N SER A 262 -0.29 -4.73 2.68
CA SER A 262 -1.23 -3.78 3.26
C SER A 262 -2.18 -3.17 2.23
N PHE A 263 -1.85 -3.24 0.94
CA PHE A 263 -2.71 -2.67 -0.11
C PHE A 263 -2.58 -3.32 -1.48
N PHE A 264 -3.63 -3.17 -2.29
CA PHE A 264 -3.58 -3.31 -3.74
C PHE A 264 -3.68 -1.96 -4.46
N ASN A 265 -2.90 -1.77 -5.52
CA ASN A 265 -3.01 -0.64 -6.44
C ASN A 265 -3.62 -1.15 -7.75
N PHE A 266 -4.94 -1.07 -7.89
CA PHE A 266 -5.65 -1.55 -9.08
C PHE A 266 -5.36 -0.63 -10.26
N TYR A 267 -4.76 -1.18 -11.30
CA TYR A 267 -4.63 -0.46 -12.56
C TYR A 267 -6.00 -0.27 -13.20
N TYR A 268 -6.33 0.98 -13.50
CA TYR A 268 -7.63 1.39 -14.02
C TYR A 268 -7.48 1.87 -15.46
N TYR A 269 -8.34 1.34 -16.33
CA TYR A 269 -8.38 1.70 -17.75
C TYR A 269 -9.74 2.27 -18.14
N TRP A 270 -9.69 3.16 -19.12
CA TRP A 270 -10.85 3.79 -19.72
C TRP A 270 -10.79 3.60 -21.23
N ASP A 271 -11.89 3.15 -21.84
CA ASP A 271 -12.00 3.06 -23.29
C ASP A 271 -12.58 4.38 -23.83
N SER A 272 -11.75 5.20 -24.47
CA SER A 272 -12.15 6.50 -25.01
C SER A 272 -13.11 6.44 -26.18
N LYS A 273 -13.21 5.29 -26.85
CA LYS A 273 -14.14 5.08 -27.97
C LYS A 273 -15.52 4.69 -27.45
N LYS A 274 -15.57 3.80 -26.45
CA LYS A 274 -16.81 3.36 -25.81
C LYS A 274 -17.28 4.32 -24.69
N GLN A 275 -16.40 5.19 -24.22
CA GLN A 275 -16.61 6.13 -23.11
C GLN A 275 -17.11 5.44 -21.84
N ARG A 276 -16.41 4.37 -21.44
CA ARG A 276 -16.69 3.62 -20.22
C ARG A 276 -15.41 3.09 -19.59
N GLN A 277 -15.49 2.77 -18.30
CA GLN A 277 -14.48 1.92 -17.67
C GLN A 277 -14.51 0.56 -18.39
N ASP A 278 -13.34 0.05 -18.74
CA ASP A 278 -13.18 -1.22 -19.44
C ASP A 278 -11.95 -1.93 -18.87
N LEU A 279 -11.83 -3.22 -19.13
CA LEU A 279 -10.75 -4.11 -18.70
C LEU A 279 -10.70 -4.43 -17.19
N THR A 280 -10.80 -3.44 -16.30
CA THR A 280 -10.67 -3.64 -14.83
C THR A 280 -11.99 -3.49 -14.05
N ASP A 281 -13.10 -3.15 -14.72
CA ASP A 281 -14.38 -2.87 -14.06
C ASP A 281 -14.90 -4.07 -13.28
N ALA A 282 -14.92 -5.25 -13.89
CA ALA A 282 -15.48 -6.44 -13.24
C ALA A 282 -14.69 -6.85 -11.99
N ALA A 283 -13.36 -6.82 -12.04
CA ALA A 283 -12.52 -7.19 -10.90
C ALA A 283 -12.56 -6.17 -9.75
N LEU A 284 -12.65 -4.87 -10.06
CA LEU A 284 -12.85 -3.85 -9.04
C LEU A 284 -14.21 -4.00 -8.35
N GLU A 285 -15.28 -4.27 -9.11
CA GLU A 285 -16.59 -4.55 -8.52
C GLU A 285 -16.59 -5.83 -7.69
N ALA A 286 -15.87 -6.87 -8.12
CA ALA A 286 -15.71 -8.10 -7.36
C ALA A 286 -14.93 -7.86 -6.05
N PHE A 287 -13.89 -7.02 -6.08
CA PHE A 287 -13.15 -6.62 -4.88
C PHE A 287 -14.04 -5.88 -3.87
N LEU A 288 -14.89 -4.96 -4.34
CA LEU A 288 -15.84 -4.25 -3.47
C LEU A 288 -16.93 -5.17 -2.88
N GLN A 289 -17.14 -6.34 -3.46
CA GLN A 289 -18.08 -7.36 -2.98
C GLN A 289 -17.41 -8.45 -2.12
N ALA A 290 -16.08 -8.54 -2.10
CA ALA A 290 -15.35 -9.51 -1.30
C ALA A 290 -15.64 -9.30 0.19
N SER A 291 -16.00 -10.38 0.89
CA SER A 291 -16.39 -10.33 2.30
C SER A 291 -15.27 -9.86 3.24
N ASN A 292 -14.01 -10.05 2.84
CA ASN A 292 -12.81 -9.65 3.57
C ASN A 292 -12.15 -8.36 3.03
N LYS A 293 -12.80 -7.59 2.14
CA LYS A 293 -12.23 -6.37 1.52
C LYS A 293 -11.64 -5.36 2.51
N ASP A 294 -12.20 -5.27 3.72
CA ASP A 294 -11.78 -4.27 4.71
C ASP A 294 -10.48 -4.65 5.43
N SER A 295 -10.00 -5.90 5.25
CA SER A 295 -8.73 -6.38 5.76
C SER A 295 -7.51 -5.87 4.99
N ILE A 296 -7.70 -5.31 3.80
CA ILE A 296 -6.65 -4.72 2.96
C ILE A 296 -7.05 -3.32 2.50
N ASP A 297 -6.09 -2.40 2.39
CA ASP A 297 -6.35 -1.12 1.72
C ASP A 297 -6.37 -1.33 0.19
N PHE A 298 -6.94 -0.38 -0.55
CA PHE A 298 -6.73 -0.34 -2.00
C PHE A 298 -6.60 1.09 -2.51
N THR A 299 -6.00 1.27 -3.69
CA THR A 299 -6.05 2.53 -4.43
C THR A 299 -6.22 2.24 -5.91
N ILE A 300 -6.49 3.29 -6.67
CA ILE A 300 -6.66 3.26 -8.12
C ILE A 300 -5.43 3.88 -8.77
N GLY A 301 -4.80 3.15 -9.70
CA GLY A 301 -3.75 3.63 -10.59
C GLY A 301 -4.29 3.89 -11.98
N VAL A 302 -4.61 5.14 -12.31
CA VAL A 302 -5.15 5.52 -13.63
C VAL A 302 -4.07 5.36 -14.71
N CYS A 303 -4.22 4.40 -15.62
CA CYS A 303 -3.29 4.15 -16.72
C CYS A 303 -3.85 4.74 -18.03
N ALA A 304 -3.62 6.03 -18.27
CA ALA A 304 -4.01 6.69 -19.52
C ALA A 304 -2.85 6.65 -20.51
N HIS A 305 -2.85 5.70 -21.44
CA HIS A 305 -1.81 5.60 -22.45
C HIS A 305 -2.01 6.63 -23.57
N PRO A 306 -0.95 7.10 -24.26
CA PRO A 306 -1.03 8.18 -25.24
C PRO A 306 -1.63 7.76 -26.61
N TYR A 307 -2.47 6.72 -26.62
CA TYR A 307 -3.09 6.18 -27.82
C TYR A 307 -4.49 5.64 -27.53
N ALA A 308 -5.39 5.76 -28.51
CA ALA A 308 -6.75 5.24 -28.40
C ALA A 308 -6.76 3.70 -28.50
N PRO A 309 -7.68 3.01 -27.80
CA PRO A 309 -8.73 3.58 -26.95
C PRO A 309 -8.28 3.92 -25.51
N LEU A 310 -7.02 3.72 -25.14
CA LEU A 310 -6.57 3.81 -23.74
C LEU A 310 -6.19 5.23 -23.27
N ASN A 311 -6.29 6.23 -24.15
CA ASN A 311 -6.17 7.63 -23.76
C ASN A 311 -7.45 8.13 -23.08
N ILE A 312 -7.38 9.25 -22.36
CA ILE A 312 -8.53 9.90 -21.76
C ILE A 312 -8.60 11.34 -22.28
N PRO A 313 -9.42 11.63 -23.31
CA PRO A 313 -9.61 12.98 -23.80
C PRO A 313 -10.20 13.91 -22.74
N VAL A 314 -9.84 15.20 -22.77
CA VAL A 314 -10.35 16.22 -21.83
C VAL A 314 -11.88 16.24 -21.74
N ALA A 315 -12.58 16.05 -22.87
CA ALA A 315 -14.04 16.01 -22.92
C ALA A 315 -14.66 14.86 -22.10
N GLN A 316 -13.86 13.86 -21.69
CA GLN A 316 -14.30 12.68 -20.96
C GLN A 316 -13.86 12.71 -19.48
N TYR A 317 -13.13 13.74 -19.03
CA TYR A 317 -12.66 13.86 -17.65
C TYR A 317 -13.79 13.82 -16.61
N ASP A 318 -14.93 14.46 -16.89
CA ASP A 318 -16.06 14.47 -15.95
C ASP A 318 -16.63 13.06 -15.72
N ALA A 319 -16.74 12.26 -16.79
CA ALA A 319 -17.22 10.88 -16.72
C ALA A 319 -16.23 9.99 -15.96
N VAL A 320 -14.94 10.10 -16.26
CA VAL A 320 -13.89 9.34 -15.56
C VAL A 320 -13.83 9.73 -14.08
N ALA A 321 -13.84 11.03 -13.78
CA ALA A 321 -13.82 11.54 -12.41
C ALA A 321 -15.03 11.07 -11.60
N THR A 322 -16.20 10.97 -12.24
CA THR A 322 -17.41 10.43 -11.61
C THR A 322 -17.25 8.95 -11.24
N ASN A 323 -16.67 8.13 -12.13
CA ASN A 323 -16.39 6.73 -11.81
C ASN A 323 -15.34 6.58 -10.70
N LEU A 324 -14.24 7.34 -10.78
CA LEU A 324 -13.19 7.32 -9.76
C LEU A 324 -13.72 7.73 -8.39
N ALA A 325 -14.62 8.72 -8.31
CA ALA A 325 -15.22 9.16 -7.05
C ALA A 325 -15.94 8.02 -6.31
N ARG A 326 -16.60 7.09 -7.02
CA ARG A 326 -17.25 5.92 -6.40
C ARG A 326 -16.27 5.06 -5.61
N TYR A 327 -15.10 4.80 -6.18
CA TYR A 327 -14.04 4.01 -5.53
C TYR A 327 -13.37 4.82 -4.42
N LEU A 328 -13.09 6.10 -4.65
CA LEU A 328 -12.41 6.98 -3.70
C LEU A 328 -13.28 7.35 -2.48
N GLN A 329 -14.57 7.05 -2.50
CA GLN A 329 -15.46 7.19 -1.35
C GLN A 329 -15.34 6.02 -0.35
N GLN A 330 -14.84 4.86 -0.75
CA GLN A 330 -14.70 3.71 0.14
C GLN A 330 -13.78 3.99 1.33
N ASP A 331 -14.08 3.39 2.49
CA ASP A 331 -13.33 3.63 3.72
C ASP A 331 -11.93 3.00 3.69
N ASN A 332 -11.80 1.87 2.98
CA ASN A 332 -10.55 1.14 2.83
C ASN A 332 -9.64 1.65 1.71
N VAL A 333 -9.88 2.86 1.19
CA VAL A 333 -8.92 3.50 0.29
C VAL A 333 -7.61 3.77 1.02
N LEU A 334 -6.48 3.45 0.39
CA LEU A 334 -5.14 3.67 0.88
C LEU A 334 -4.94 5.14 1.24
N ARG A 335 -4.31 5.38 2.38
CA ARG A 335 -4.02 6.73 2.88
C ARG A 335 -2.54 6.99 3.02
N THR A 336 -2.15 8.24 2.86
CA THR A 336 -0.89 8.79 3.35
C THR A 336 -0.81 8.69 4.87
N ASN A 337 0.38 8.92 5.42
CA ASN A 337 0.59 8.97 6.87
C ASN A 337 -0.11 10.19 7.54
N ASP A 338 -0.43 11.23 6.77
CA ASP A 338 -1.22 12.38 7.22
C ASP A 338 -2.75 12.20 7.06
N GLY A 339 -3.18 11.03 6.57
CA GLY A 339 -4.58 10.61 6.52
C GLY A 339 -5.32 10.90 5.21
N ARG A 340 -4.72 11.60 4.25
CA ARG A 340 -5.31 11.86 2.92
C ARG A 340 -5.41 10.57 2.10
N LYS A 341 -6.52 10.38 1.37
CA LYS A 341 -6.69 9.23 0.47
C LYS A 341 -5.80 9.39 -0.75
N ILE A 342 -5.18 8.29 -1.17
CA ILE A 342 -4.25 8.25 -2.30
C ILE A 342 -5.02 7.92 -3.58
N LEU A 343 -4.75 8.70 -4.63
CA LEU A 343 -5.05 8.37 -6.02
C LEU A 343 -3.73 8.29 -6.79
N ASN A 344 -3.49 7.17 -7.46
CA ASN A 344 -2.32 7.00 -8.30
C ASN A 344 -2.66 7.28 -9.77
N VAL A 345 -1.69 7.82 -10.50
CA VAL A 345 -1.68 7.93 -11.95
C VAL A 345 -0.55 7.06 -12.46
N CYS A 346 -0.91 5.92 -13.05
CA CYS A 346 0.02 4.92 -13.60
C CYS A 346 0.66 5.38 -14.91
N ASP A 347 -0.11 6.07 -15.76
CA ASP A 347 0.38 6.70 -16.98
C ASP A 347 -0.37 8.01 -17.20
N ALA A 348 0.37 9.12 -17.22
CA ALA A 348 -0.19 10.46 -17.39
C ALA A 348 -0.16 10.94 -18.86
N ARG A 349 0.56 10.24 -19.74
CA ARG A 349 0.82 10.70 -21.13
C ARG A 349 -0.44 10.77 -21.97
N GLY A 350 -1.43 9.93 -21.65
CA GLY A 350 -2.73 9.90 -22.32
C GLY A 350 -3.81 10.73 -21.64
N LEU A 351 -3.52 11.48 -20.58
CA LEU A 351 -4.47 12.42 -19.99
C LEU A 351 -4.50 13.68 -20.87
N GLY A 352 -5.51 13.76 -21.74
CA GLY A 352 -5.62 14.81 -22.74
C GLY A 352 -4.47 14.70 -23.75
N ASP A 353 -3.64 15.74 -23.82
CA ASP A 353 -2.41 15.81 -24.61
C ASP A 353 -1.15 15.49 -23.79
N GLY A 354 -1.29 15.10 -22.53
CA GLY A 354 -0.17 14.80 -21.62
C GLY A 354 0.56 16.03 -21.09
N SER A 355 0.07 17.24 -21.37
CA SER A 355 0.64 18.47 -20.79
C SER A 355 0.32 18.60 -19.30
N ASN A 356 1.20 19.26 -18.54
CA ASN A 356 0.98 19.59 -17.13
C ASN A 356 -0.38 20.25 -16.88
N ALA A 357 -0.83 21.13 -17.79
CA ALA A 357 -2.11 21.80 -17.68
C ALA A 357 -3.30 20.84 -17.78
N GLN A 358 -3.29 19.91 -18.74
CA GLN A 358 -4.39 18.96 -18.92
C GLN A 358 -4.35 17.81 -17.91
N ILE A 359 -3.17 17.40 -17.43
CA ILE A 359 -3.05 16.49 -16.29
C ILE A 359 -3.61 17.16 -15.03
N LYS A 360 -3.25 18.42 -14.76
CA LYS A 360 -3.81 19.18 -13.64
C LYS A 360 -5.32 19.31 -13.74
N GLN A 361 -5.86 19.59 -14.93
CA GLN A 361 -7.30 19.66 -15.14
C GLN A 361 -8.00 18.32 -14.80
N PHE A 362 -7.39 17.19 -15.14
CA PHE A 362 -7.91 15.88 -14.74
C PHE A 362 -7.90 15.72 -13.22
N VAL A 363 -6.77 16.01 -12.57
CA VAL A 363 -6.62 15.92 -11.11
C VAL A 363 -7.66 16.79 -10.39
N ASP A 364 -7.82 18.03 -10.84
CA ASP A 364 -8.81 18.96 -10.29
C ASP A 364 -10.24 18.43 -10.46
N ALA A 365 -10.56 17.82 -11.61
CA ALA A 365 -11.87 17.20 -11.84
C ALA A 365 -12.13 16.03 -10.88
N VAL A 366 -11.14 15.16 -10.63
CA VAL A 366 -11.30 14.04 -9.70
C VAL A 366 -11.48 14.53 -8.26
N ARG A 367 -10.71 15.54 -7.82
CA ARG A 367 -10.89 16.17 -6.49
C ARG A 367 -12.27 16.79 -6.34
N ALA A 368 -12.73 17.53 -7.35
CA ALA A 368 -14.04 18.16 -7.34
C ALA A 368 -15.18 17.13 -7.24
N LYS A 369 -15.06 15.99 -7.95
CA LYS A 369 -16.07 14.91 -7.90
C LYS A 369 -16.01 14.09 -6.63
N SER A 370 -14.82 13.82 -6.09
CA SER A 370 -14.66 13.03 -4.87
C SER A 370 -15.09 13.79 -3.62
N GLY A 371 -15.05 15.13 -3.65
CA GLY A 371 -15.33 15.99 -2.50
C GLY A 371 -14.29 15.87 -1.39
N GLN A 372 -13.09 15.36 -1.72
CA GLN A 372 -12.04 15.02 -0.76
C GLN A 372 -10.71 15.68 -1.14
N ASP A 373 -9.90 15.99 -0.12
CA ASP A 373 -8.49 16.35 -0.31
C ASP A 373 -7.67 15.08 -0.61
N LEU A 374 -7.55 14.77 -1.89
CA LEU A 374 -6.82 13.61 -2.39
C LEU A 374 -5.33 13.90 -2.51
N TYR A 375 -4.51 12.94 -2.07
CA TYR A 375 -3.09 12.88 -2.35
C TYR A 375 -2.87 12.15 -3.68
N VAL A 376 -2.52 12.89 -4.72
CA VAL A 376 -2.30 12.34 -6.06
C VAL A 376 -0.82 12.06 -6.26
N MET A 377 -0.52 10.84 -6.70
CA MET A 377 0.84 10.41 -7.03
C MET A 377 0.93 10.04 -8.50
N ILE A 378 2.02 10.42 -9.18
CA ILE A 378 2.23 10.12 -10.62
C ILE A 378 3.44 9.22 -10.80
N ASN A 379 3.27 8.15 -11.59
CA ASN A 379 4.28 7.13 -11.80
C ASN A 379 5.43 7.67 -12.65
N GLN A 380 6.66 7.53 -12.14
CA GLN A 380 7.89 7.94 -12.79
C GLN A 380 8.17 7.17 -14.09
N ALA A 381 7.64 5.95 -14.25
CA ALA A 381 7.81 5.19 -15.49
C ALA A 381 7.11 5.86 -16.70
N GLY A 382 6.01 6.59 -16.46
CA GLY A 382 5.22 7.26 -17.49
C GLY A 382 5.37 8.78 -17.50
N PHE A 383 6.14 9.37 -16.59
CA PHE A 383 6.15 10.82 -16.41
C PHE A 383 7.44 11.32 -15.76
N ASP A 384 7.96 12.48 -16.18
CA ASP A 384 9.13 13.09 -15.54
C ASP A 384 8.80 13.45 -14.08
N PRO A 385 9.48 12.84 -13.08
CA PRO A 385 9.12 13.03 -11.68
C PRO A 385 9.36 14.47 -11.20
N LYS A 386 10.12 15.28 -11.95
CA LYS A 386 10.31 16.71 -11.65
C LYS A 386 9.10 17.57 -12.02
N GLN A 387 8.21 17.07 -12.88
CA GLN A 387 7.04 17.81 -13.36
C GLN A 387 5.77 17.56 -12.53
N VAL A 388 5.80 16.61 -11.59
CA VAL A 388 4.61 16.17 -10.83
C VAL A 388 3.87 17.34 -10.17
N ALA A 389 4.62 18.24 -9.52
CA ALA A 389 4.02 19.42 -8.88
C ALA A 389 3.37 20.37 -9.91
N ASN A 390 3.96 20.53 -11.10
CA ASN A 390 3.41 21.34 -12.18
C ASN A 390 2.13 20.72 -12.76
N ALA A 391 2.01 19.40 -12.69
CA ALA A 391 0.82 18.63 -13.08
C ALA A 391 -0.27 18.61 -11.98
N GLY A 392 -0.10 19.33 -10.88
CA GLY A 392 -1.09 19.46 -9.81
C GLY A 392 -1.18 18.27 -8.86
N ALA A 393 -0.16 17.41 -8.84
CA ALA A 393 -0.05 16.25 -7.96
C ALA A 393 1.05 16.44 -6.89
N GLU A 394 1.00 15.65 -5.82
CA GLU A 394 1.84 15.88 -4.63
C GLU A 394 3.18 15.16 -4.67
N ALA A 395 3.25 13.97 -5.27
CA ALA A 395 4.48 13.18 -5.23
C ALA A 395 4.67 12.24 -6.44
N PRO A 396 5.89 12.08 -6.94
CA PRO A 396 6.21 10.94 -7.77
C PRO A 396 6.14 9.64 -6.97
N TYR A 397 5.84 8.56 -7.66
CA TYR A 397 6.07 7.19 -7.17
C TYR A 397 6.59 6.34 -8.32
N CYS A 398 6.97 5.10 -8.05
CA CYS A 398 7.22 4.15 -9.13
C CYS A 398 6.40 2.88 -8.97
N THR A 399 6.25 2.14 -10.08
CA THR A 399 5.76 0.76 -10.09
C THR A 399 6.76 -0.15 -10.77
N THR A 400 7.28 0.27 -11.93
CA THR A 400 8.29 -0.43 -12.72
C THR A 400 9.48 0.47 -13.03
N ASP A 401 10.62 -0.16 -13.38
CA ASP A 401 11.81 0.51 -13.91
C ASP A 401 11.93 0.18 -15.41
N GLY A 402 11.38 1.07 -16.25
CA GLY A 402 11.38 0.93 -17.71
C GLY A 402 12.79 0.76 -18.29
N PRO A 403 13.76 1.62 -17.96
CA PRO A 403 15.16 1.45 -18.38
C PRO A 403 15.74 0.07 -18.02
N ALA A 404 15.42 -0.46 -16.84
CA ALA A 404 15.87 -1.79 -16.44
C ALA A 404 15.23 -2.90 -17.29
N ILE A 405 13.92 -2.80 -17.57
CA ILE A 405 13.20 -3.73 -18.46
C ILE A 405 13.84 -3.75 -19.86
N GLU A 406 14.13 -2.58 -20.43
CA GLU A 406 14.78 -2.47 -21.74
C GLU A 406 16.20 -3.06 -21.75
N SER A 407 16.89 -3.04 -20.60
CA SER A 407 18.21 -3.66 -20.47
C SER A 407 18.17 -5.19 -20.49
N ARG A 408 17.00 -5.81 -20.25
CA ARG A 408 16.82 -7.27 -20.16
C ARG A 408 17.79 -7.93 -19.18
N SER A 409 18.10 -7.25 -18.08
CA SER A 409 19.01 -7.74 -17.04
C SER A 409 18.59 -7.29 -15.65
N TYR A 410 18.27 -8.26 -14.81
CA TYR A 410 17.96 -8.04 -13.40
C TYR A 410 19.19 -7.55 -12.62
N ALA A 411 20.41 -7.96 -13.00
CA ALA A 411 21.64 -7.41 -12.43
C ALA A 411 21.80 -5.91 -12.75
N THR A 412 21.39 -5.46 -13.94
CA THR A 412 21.36 -4.04 -14.28
C THR A 412 20.30 -3.29 -13.50
N TYR A 413 19.10 -3.86 -13.35
CA TYR A 413 18.07 -3.33 -12.45
C TYR A 413 18.63 -3.09 -11.04
N LEU A 414 19.24 -4.11 -10.42
CA LEU A 414 19.81 -4.01 -9.07
C LEU A 414 20.88 -2.92 -8.95
N ARG A 415 21.78 -2.82 -9.93
CA ARG A 415 22.84 -1.82 -9.94
C ARG A 415 22.27 -0.40 -9.97
N ASP A 416 21.22 -0.18 -10.74
CA ASP A 416 20.69 1.16 -11.04
C ASP A 416 19.46 1.53 -10.19
N GLN A 417 18.95 0.60 -9.36
CA GLN A 417 17.72 0.76 -8.56
C GLN A 417 17.71 2.03 -7.69
N THR A 418 18.74 2.27 -6.88
CA THR A 418 18.84 3.48 -6.05
C THR A 418 18.97 4.75 -6.90
N LYS A 419 19.70 4.66 -8.02
CA LYS A 419 19.83 5.78 -8.96
C LYS A 419 18.47 6.13 -9.57
N PHE A 420 17.62 5.14 -9.84
CA PHE A 420 16.26 5.37 -10.33
C PHE A 420 15.41 6.14 -9.30
N TYR A 421 15.45 5.78 -8.01
CA TYR A 421 14.74 6.51 -6.94
C TYR A 421 15.21 7.96 -6.79
N HIS A 422 16.49 8.25 -7.03
CA HIS A 422 17.06 9.58 -6.92
C HIS A 422 16.84 10.48 -8.15
N GLN A 423 16.19 9.98 -9.20
CA GLN A 423 15.71 10.84 -10.29
C GLN A 423 14.53 11.73 -9.81
N ALA A 424 13.76 11.26 -8.84
CA ALA A 424 12.71 12.02 -8.20
C ALA A 424 13.28 13.16 -7.32
N PRO A 425 12.66 14.36 -7.33
CA PRO A 425 13.04 15.47 -6.44
C PRO A 425 13.08 15.03 -4.98
N THR A 426 13.83 15.73 -4.11
CA THR A 426 14.01 15.37 -2.68
C THR A 426 12.74 15.44 -1.81
N GLY A 427 11.59 15.77 -2.40
CA GLY A 427 10.27 15.73 -1.76
C GLY A 427 9.76 14.31 -1.48
N PRO A 428 8.46 14.16 -1.19
CA PRO A 428 7.86 12.85 -0.93
C PRO A 428 8.00 11.93 -2.16
N PHE A 429 8.20 10.63 -1.93
CA PHE A 429 8.36 9.64 -3.00
C PHE A 429 7.90 8.26 -2.52
N GLY A 430 7.11 7.56 -3.35
CA GLY A 430 6.76 6.15 -3.14
C GLY A 430 7.70 5.23 -3.93
N ARG A 431 8.39 4.32 -3.24
CA ARG A 431 9.36 3.40 -3.88
C ARG A 431 8.66 2.20 -4.50
N CYS A 432 9.38 1.50 -5.37
CA CYS A 432 8.91 0.25 -5.96
C CYS A 432 9.98 -0.83 -6.02
N VAL A 433 9.53 -2.07 -6.11
CA VAL A 433 10.37 -3.23 -6.40
C VAL A 433 9.72 -4.03 -7.54
N LEU A 434 10.50 -4.28 -8.58
CA LEU A 434 10.17 -5.24 -9.65
C LEU A 434 10.47 -6.66 -9.16
N ALA A 435 9.50 -7.57 -9.23
CA ALA A 435 9.69 -8.98 -8.87
C ALA A 435 10.50 -9.72 -9.93
N ASP A 436 10.03 -9.62 -11.18
CA ASP A 436 10.64 -10.14 -12.40
C ASP A 436 10.04 -9.38 -13.60
N PHE A 437 10.59 -9.61 -14.79
CA PHE A 437 9.98 -9.22 -16.05
C PHE A 437 10.27 -10.29 -17.11
N ASP A 438 9.23 -10.99 -17.56
CA ASP A 438 9.28 -12.07 -18.53
C ASP A 438 8.02 -12.08 -19.42
N GLU A 439 8.13 -11.48 -20.62
CA GLU A 439 7.05 -11.42 -21.60
C GLU A 439 6.95 -12.66 -22.48
N ARG A 440 7.69 -13.73 -22.21
CA ARG A 440 7.64 -14.94 -23.06
C ARG A 440 6.22 -15.48 -23.25
N PRO A 441 5.33 -15.48 -22.25
CA PRO A 441 3.92 -15.86 -22.44
C PRO A 441 3.12 -14.99 -23.42
N ARG A 442 3.60 -13.79 -23.78
CA ARG A 442 2.98 -12.95 -24.83
C ARG A 442 3.17 -13.48 -26.24
N TYR A 443 4.13 -14.38 -26.46
CA TYR A 443 4.33 -15.02 -27.74
C TYR A 443 3.40 -16.24 -27.90
N PRO A 444 2.78 -16.48 -29.07
CA PRO A 444 2.57 -15.56 -30.19
C PRO A 444 1.25 -14.77 -30.07
N ILE A 445 0.60 -14.82 -28.90
CA ILE A 445 -0.76 -14.31 -28.71
C ILE A 445 -0.85 -12.79 -28.84
N GLU A 446 0.00 -12.06 -28.13
CA GLU A 446 0.05 -10.59 -28.11
C GLU A 446 1.15 -10.06 -29.04
N ASN A 447 2.27 -10.79 -29.14
CA ASN A 447 3.36 -10.43 -30.03
C ASN A 447 3.83 -11.66 -30.83
N PRO A 448 3.60 -11.70 -32.15
CA PRO A 448 4.04 -12.82 -32.98
C PRO A 448 5.53 -12.80 -33.31
N ASN A 449 6.26 -11.72 -32.99
CA ASN A 449 7.69 -11.62 -33.22
C ASN A 449 8.47 -12.09 -31.97
N VAL A 450 9.02 -13.30 -32.02
CA VAL A 450 9.80 -13.90 -30.93
C VAL A 450 11.01 -13.05 -30.52
N ASP A 451 11.66 -12.36 -31.46
CA ASP A 451 12.85 -11.54 -31.17
C ASP A 451 12.52 -10.25 -30.40
N ALA A 452 11.25 -9.83 -30.47
CA ALA A 452 10.75 -8.65 -29.76
C ALA A 452 10.36 -8.94 -28.30
N ILE A 453 10.31 -10.21 -27.90
CA ILE A 453 9.97 -10.62 -26.53
C ILE A 453 11.10 -10.21 -25.57
N ARG A 454 10.75 -9.47 -24.51
CA ARG A 454 11.69 -9.04 -23.47
C ARG A 454 11.54 -9.93 -22.25
N TRP A 455 12.66 -10.32 -21.66
CA TRP A 455 12.68 -11.03 -20.39
C TRP A 455 14.04 -10.87 -19.70
N MET A 456 14.10 -11.14 -18.39
CA MET A 456 15.33 -11.05 -17.59
C MET A 456 15.89 -12.44 -17.25
N PRO A 457 16.82 -12.99 -18.05
CA PRO A 457 17.33 -14.35 -17.86
C PRO A 457 18.17 -14.56 -16.60
N ASP A 458 18.66 -13.48 -16.01
CA ASP A 458 19.50 -13.45 -14.81
C ASP A 458 18.69 -13.20 -13.52
N GLN A 459 17.35 -13.19 -13.59
CA GLN A 459 16.50 -13.06 -12.40
C GLN A 459 16.54 -14.34 -11.55
N SER A 460 16.49 -14.14 -10.23
CA SER A 460 16.34 -15.20 -9.24
C SER A 460 15.64 -14.67 -7.99
N ILE A 461 15.18 -15.56 -7.11
CA ILE A 461 14.62 -15.17 -5.81
C ILE A 461 15.66 -14.43 -4.93
N ASP A 462 16.94 -14.75 -5.04
CA ASP A 462 18.00 -14.08 -4.29
C ASP A 462 18.25 -12.66 -4.82
N SER A 463 18.17 -12.46 -6.14
CA SER A 463 18.25 -11.12 -6.72
C SER A 463 17.01 -10.30 -6.35
N PHE A 464 15.81 -10.91 -6.29
CA PHE A 464 14.61 -10.26 -5.74
C PHE A 464 14.80 -9.85 -4.28
N ARG A 465 15.29 -10.74 -3.42
CA ARG A 465 15.63 -10.43 -2.02
C ARG A 465 16.59 -9.25 -1.93
N GLN A 466 17.60 -9.20 -2.79
CA GLN A 466 18.52 -8.07 -2.84
C GLN A 466 17.83 -6.76 -3.25
N ALA A 467 16.88 -6.80 -4.21
CA ALA A 467 16.12 -5.61 -4.60
C ALA A 467 15.28 -5.06 -3.44
N VAL A 468 14.66 -5.94 -2.64
CA VAL A 468 13.91 -5.56 -1.44
C VAL A 468 14.83 -4.93 -0.40
N ARG A 469 16.01 -5.53 -0.16
CA ARG A 469 17.03 -4.97 0.76
C ARG A 469 17.52 -3.59 0.33
N THR A 470 17.72 -3.37 -0.97
CA THR A 470 18.10 -2.06 -1.51
C THR A 470 17.02 -1.01 -1.23
N ALA A 471 15.74 -1.34 -1.40
CA ALA A 471 14.64 -0.44 -1.08
C ALA A 471 14.60 -0.09 0.42
N VAL A 472 14.79 -1.08 1.31
CA VAL A 472 14.89 -0.86 2.77
C VAL A 472 16.07 0.02 3.13
N ALA A 473 17.24 -0.21 2.51
CA ALA A 473 18.44 0.59 2.74
C ALA A 473 18.21 2.05 2.32
N ASP A 474 17.56 2.29 1.18
CA ASP A 474 17.23 3.63 0.72
C ASP A 474 16.22 4.34 1.65
N MET A 475 15.20 3.62 2.13
CA MET A 475 14.25 4.15 3.14
C MET A 475 14.96 4.50 4.46
N ASN A 476 15.87 3.65 4.93
CA ASN A 476 16.63 3.89 6.16
C ASN A 476 17.62 5.06 6.03
N ALA A 477 18.13 5.33 4.82
CA ALA A 477 18.98 6.48 4.53
C ALA A 477 18.17 7.77 4.23
N SER A 478 16.86 7.65 4.03
CA SER A 478 16.00 8.73 3.57
C SER A 478 15.73 9.80 4.64
N THR A 479 15.67 11.05 4.20
CA THR A 479 15.14 12.20 4.96
C THR A 479 13.93 12.84 4.28
N ARG A 480 13.40 12.21 3.21
CA ARG A 480 12.23 12.69 2.43
C ARG A 480 10.98 12.77 3.30
N PRO A 481 10.08 13.76 3.12
CA PRO A 481 8.86 13.90 3.91
C PRO A 481 8.12 12.58 4.14
N SER A 482 7.72 12.31 5.38
CA SER A 482 7.20 10.99 5.78
C SER A 482 5.80 10.68 5.25
N THR A 483 5.16 11.60 4.52
CA THR A 483 3.79 11.46 4.00
C THR A 483 3.56 10.11 3.29
N VAL A 484 4.55 9.67 2.50
CA VAL A 484 4.53 8.40 1.73
C VAL A 484 5.88 7.67 1.66
N ASP A 485 6.91 8.13 2.39
CA ASP A 485 8.30 7.63 2.26
C ASP A 485 8.46 6.15 2.66
N ASN A 486 7.53 5.62 3.46
CA ASN A 486 7.45 4.21 3.88
C ASN A 486 6.55 3.36 2.97
N HIS A 487 5.97 3.90 1.90
CA HIS A 487 5.15 3.13 0.95
C HIS A 487 6.03 2.45 -0.09
N LEU A 488 5.81 1.15 -0.28
CA LEU A 488 6.52 0.30 -1.23
C LEU A 488 5.53 -0.38 -2.19
N TYR A 489 5.69 -0.13 -3.48
CA TYR A 489 4.85 -0.68 -4.55
C TYR A 489 5.56 -1.86 -5.25
N LEU A 490 4.90 -3.00 -5.28
CA LEU A 490 5.44 -4.22 -5.89
C LEU A 490 4.88 -4.34 -7.30
N TYR A 491 5.75 -4.59 -8.28
CA TYR A 491 5.32 -5.03 -9.61
C TYR A 491 5.54 -6.53 -9.74
N ALA A 492 4.49 -7.32 -9.66
CA ALA A 492 3.08 -7.00 -9.40
C ALA A 492 2.42 -8.18 -8.66
N TRP A 493 1.16 -8.05 -8.25
CA TRP A 493 0.41 -9.16 -7.69
C TRP A 493 0.32 -10.27 -8.74
N ASN A 494 -0.29 -9.97 -9.89
CA ASN A 494 -0.76 -10.95 -10.85
C ASN A 494 -0.53 -10.55 -12.32
N GLU A 495 0.57 -9.89 -12.68
CA GLU A 495 0.87 -9.62 -14.10
C GLU A 495 1.49 -10.85 -14.78
N TRP A 496 0.65 -11.86 -15.01
CA TRP A 496 1.07 -13.18 -15.50
C TRP A 496 1.70 -13.14 -16.89
N HIS A 497 1.26 -12.23 -17.77
CA HIS A 497 1.78 -12.11 -19.13
C HIS A 497 3.14 -11.40 -19.21
N GLU A 498 3.55 -10.65 -18.19
CA GLU A 498 4.88 -10.04 -18.10
C GLU A 498 5.75 -10.65 -17.00
N GLY A 499 5.34 -11.76 -16.39
CA GLY A 499 6.12 -12.49 -15.38
C GLY A 499 6.33 -11.75 -14.04
N GLY A 500 5.89 -10.50 -13.92
CA GLY A 500 5.96 -9.71 -12.69
C GLY A 500 4.91 -10.17 -11.67
N VAL A 501 5.00 -11.42 -11.22
CA VAL A 501 4.00 -12.06 -10.36
C VAL A 501 4.62 -12.38 -9.01
N ILE A 502 4.05 -11.82 -7.94
CA ILE A 502 4.35 -12.24 -6.55
C ILE A 502 3.24 -13.11 -5.96
N GLU A 503 2.11 -13.26 -6.66
CA GLU A 503 1.06 -14.22 -6.33
C GLU A 503 1.67 -15.64 -6.24
N PRO A 504 1.30 -16.43 -5.22
CA PRO A 504 1.80 -17.79 -5.09
C PRO A 504 1.52 -18.65 -6.33
N ASN A 505 2.51 -19.44 -6.74
CA ASN A 505 2.44 -20.28 -7.93
C ASN A 505 3.03 -21.68 -7.70
N GLU A 506 2.82 -22.59 -8.65
CA GLU A 506 3.23 -24.01 -8.53
C GLU A 506 4.74 -24.22 -8.34
N ARG A 507 5.60 -23.38 -8.96
CA ARG A 507 7.07 -23.49 -8.84
C ARG A 507 7.60 -22.85 -7.58
N ASP A 508 7.23 -21.59 -7.37
CA ASP A 508 7.84 -20.72 -6.37
C ASP A 508 7.12 -20.79 -5.02
N GLY A 509 5.92 -21.38 -4.99
CA GLY A 509 5.06 -21.39 -3.81
C GLY A 509 4.90 -19.96 -3.29
N CYS A 510 5.36 -19.73 -2.06
CA CYS A 510 5.27 -18.44 -1.38
C CYS A 510 6.57 -17.61 -1.41
N ALA A 511 7.58 -18.02 -2.18
CA ALA A 511 8.95 -17.49 -2.03
C ALA A 511 9.04 -15.95 -2.09
N TYR A 512 8.30 -15.30 -2.99
CA TYR A 512 8.25 -13.84 -3.08
C TYR A 512 7.63 -13.19 -1.83
N LEU A 513 6.52 -13.75 -1.34
CA LEU A 513 5.84 -13.27 -0.14
C LEU A 513 6.70 -13.48 1.11
N ASP A 514 7.39 -14.62 1.22
CA ASP A 514 8.29 -14.93 2.33
C ASP A 514 9.50 -13.99 2.36
N VAL A 515 10.06 -13.64 1.19
CA VAL A 515 11.10 -12.61 1.07
C VAL A 515 10.59 -11.27 1.60
N LEU A 516 9.39 -10.83 1.17
CA LEU A 516 8.82 -9.55 1.58
C LEU A 516 8.55 -9.52 3.07
N GLN A 517 7.92 -10.56 3.62
CA GLN A 517 7.62 -10.65 5.04
C GLN A 517 8.90 -10.59 5.88
N ALA A 518 9.95 -11.32 5.49
CA ALA A 518 11.20 -11.36 6.22
C ALA A 518 11.97 -10.03 6.14
N GLU A 519 12.26 -9.54 4.92
CA GLU A 519 13.15 -8.40 4.71
C GLU A 519 12.49 -7.06 5.09
N LEU A 520 11.16 -6.97 5.00
CA LEU A 520 10.40 -5.80 5.43
C LEU A 520 9.82 -5.95 6.84
N SER A 521 10.07 -7.07 7.52
CA SER A 521 9.47 -7.42 8.83
C SER A 521 7.95 -7.17 8.88
N LEU A 522 7.23 -7.61 7.84
CA LEU A 522 5.78 -7.43 7.76
C LEU A 522 5.07 -8.30 8.80
N PRO A 523 3.95 -7.83 9.38
CA PRO A 523 3.15 -8.63 10.29
C PRO A 523 2.33 -9.65 9.51
N GLY A 524 2.15 -10.86 10.05
CA GLY A 524 1.23 -11.83 9.47
C GLY A 524 1.53 -13.26 9.92
N PRO A 525 0.57 -14.19 9.80
CA PRO A 525 0.80 -15.60 10.10
C PRO A 525 1.76 -16.29 9.11
N GLY A 526 2.09 -15.63 7.99
CA GLY A 526 2.84 -16.23 6.88
C GLY A 526 1.92 -16.56 5.71
N CYS A 527 2.51 -16.93 4.58
CA CYS A 527 1.75 -17.21 3.36
C CYS A 527 0.74 -18.36 3.53
N VAL A 528 -0.40 -18.23 2.85
CA VAL A 528 -1.43 -19.28 2.72
C VAL A 528 -1.55 -19.71 1.26
N GLY A 529 -1.86 -20.99 1.04
CA GLY A 529 -1.91 -21.62 -0.29
C GLY A 529 -3.15 -21.29 -1.09
#